data_AF-A0A2D9I0R1-F1
#
_entry.id   AF-A0A2D9I0R1-F1
#
_cell.length_a   1.000
_cell.length_b   1.000
_cell.length_c   1.000
_cell.angle_alpha   90.00
_cell.angle_beta   90.00
_cell.angle_gamma   90.00
#
_symmetry.space_group_name_H-M   'P 1'
#
loop_
_entity.id
_entity.type
_entity.pdbx_description
1 polymer ?
#
loop_
_entity_poly.entity_id
_entity_poly.type
_entity_poly.pdbx_seq_one_letter_code
_entity_poly.pdbx_strand_id
1 'polypeptide(L)'
;MILAGSSGKKAGTGGDPAQKIQQILDSAKLDANRQQIMSAASLRIRGIAQGLVEPKEIWEKTAGFLTLTGQPFTYSVDQSGQVEVQPQSTDDLSFVTPGQRTFMRKALERLDEVRIAVDTVNTKANLRNELSGAVSRIKELQQFSPPQEQWERDYNLYRKLGQPVMIGLTAGGELKAIDQLNSNFDYVEDPTKREILQNASRDLKNILSGAKSATENWHYAALGNKVEGDDYYLDVDQNNEVVVRRNTDRRSVSTTQPAYQQSGAADYHIIPEFLKATREDQNIFKADWERQAAEHIQNKTPFHLEIVGGFVTVRATDYTSARRQDLLDFTSGRTKVAQATINLLT
;
A
#
# COMPACT_ATOMS: atom_id res chain seq x y z
N MET A 1 78.56 -50.71 -3.35
CA MET A 1 78.42 -50.29 -4.76
C MET A 1 76.92 -50.20 -5.04
N ILE A 2 76.33 -49.03 -4.73
CA ILE A 2 75.80 -48.01 -5.65
C ILE A 2 74.54 -48.46 -6.41
N LEU A 3 73.50 -47.66 -6.16
CA LEU A 3 72.13 -47.62 -6.66
C LEU A 3 72.02 -47.14 -8.12
N ALA A 4 70.80 -47.33 -8.64
CA ALA A 4 70.03 -46.41 -9.48
C ALA A 4 69.88 -46.74 -10.97
N GLY A 5 68.61 -46.73 -11.40
CA GLY A 5 68.18 -46.85 -12.79
C GLY A 5 66.65 -46.89 -12.94
N SER A 6 65.95 -45.98 -12.27
CA SER A 6 64.53 -45.66 -12.49
C SER A 6 64.45 -44.50 -13.48
N SER A 7 63.73 -44.67 -14.59
CA SER A 7 63.29 -43.58 -15.48
C SER A 7 62.10 -44.08 -16.30
N GLY A 8 60.92 -43.46 -16.35
CA GLY A 8 60.38 -42.32 -15.63
C GLY A 8 58.88 -42.31 -15.90
N LYS A 9 58.07 -42.18 -14.84
CA LYS A 9 56.67 -41.79 -14.99
C LYS A 9 56.66 -40.31 -15.39
N LYS A 10 56.17 -40.01 -16.60
CA LYS A 10 55.78 -38.64 -16.96
C LYS A 10 54.72 -38.17 -15.97
N ALA A 11 55.08 -37.19 -15.14
CA ALA A 11 54.14 -36.44 -14.33
C ALA A 11 53.20 -35.67 -15.28
N GLY A 12 51.89 -35.80 -15.04
CA GLY A 12 50.87 -35.03 -15.73
C GLY A 12 51.10 -33.53 -15.54
N THR A 13 50.87 -32.79 -16.62
CA THR A 13 50.98 -31.34 -16.74
C THR A 13 50.09 -30.63 -15.71
N GLY A 14 50.66 -30.24 -14.59
CA GLY A 14 50.13 -29.15 -13.77
C GLY A 14 50.25 -27.86 -14.58
N GLY A 15 49.11 -27.25 -14.94
CA GLY A 15 49.10 -25.98 -15.67
C GLY A 15 50.00 -24.93 -15.03
N ASP A 16 50.69 -24.17 -15.87
CA ASP A 16 51.68 -23.15 -15.52
C ASP A 16 51.14 -22.24 -14.41
N PRO A 17 51.84 -22.09 -13.26
CA PRO A 17 51.46 -21.17 -12.19
C PRO A 17 51.12 -19.75 -12.68
N ALA A 18 51.78 -19.26 -13.73
CA ALA A 18 51.47 -17.96 -14.33
C ALA A 18 50.08 -17.93 -14.98
N GLN A 19 49.66 -19.01 -15.64
CA GLN A 19 48.32 -19.15 -16.20
C GLN A 19 47.24 -19.19 -15.11
N LYS A 20 47.51 -19.86 -13.99
CA LYS A 20 46.58 -19.90 -12.85
C LYS A 20 46.46 -18.53 -12.17
N ILE A 21 47.56 -17.80 -12.00
CA ILE A 21 47.54 -16.44 -11.44
C ILE A 21 46.80 -15.49 -12.37
N GLN A 22 47.02 -15.58 -13.68
CA GLN A 22 46.30 -14.78 -14.67
C GLN A 22 44.80 -15.08 -14.66
N GLN A 23 44.41 -16.35 -14.59
CA GLN A 23 43.01 -16.75 -14.43
C GLN A 23 42.38 -16.16 -13.16
N ILE A 24 43.07 -16.21 -12.02
CA ILE A 24 42.60 -15.61 -10.75
C ILE A 24 42.42 -14.09 -10.91
N LEU A 25 43.39 -13.42 -11.52
CA LEU A 25 43.34 -11.96 -11.74
C LEU A 25 42.21 -11.57 -12.71
N ASP A 26 41.98 -12.34 -13.76
CA ASP A 26 40.93 -12.09 -14.73
C ASP A 26 39.54 -12.34 -14.12
N SER A 27 39.39 -13.39 -13.30
CA SER A 27 38.17 -13.60 -12.50
C SER A 27 37.94 -12.45 -11.50
N ALA A 28 38.98 -12.00 -10.79
CA ALA A 28 38.85 -10.90 -9.83
C ALA A 28 38.44 -9.57 -10.50
N LYS A 29 38.93 -9.29 -11.71
CA LYS A 29 38.52 -8.12 -12.51
C LYS A 29 37.07 -8.23 -12.97
N LEU A 30 36.64 -9.40 -13.42
CA LEU A 30 35.27 -9.66 -13.85
C LEU A 30 34.29 -9.48 -12.67
N ASP A 31 34.63 -9.99 -11.50
CA ASP A 31 33.82 -9.84 -10.28
C ASP A 31 33.72 -8.37 -9.84
N ALA A 32 34.81 -7.62 -9.89
CA ALA A 32 34.80 -6.19 -9.56
C ALA A 32 33.89 -5.39 -10.50
N ASN A 33 33.95 -5.67 -11.81
CA ASN A 33 33.08 -5.04 -12.79
C ASN A 33 31.60 -5.38 -12.57
N ARG A 34 31.28 -6.66 -12.30
CA ARG A 34 29.90 -7.08 -12.00
C ARG A 34 29.36 -6.41 -10.74
N GLN A 35 30.16 -6.30 -9.68
CA GLN A 35 29.76 -5.58 -8.48
C GLN A 35 29.46 -4.10 -8.75
N GLN A 36 30.24 -3.43 -9.60
CA GLN A 36 29.95 -2.06 -10.01
C GLN A 36 28.63 -1.97 -10.77
N ILE A 37 28.39 -2.89 -11.72
CA ILE A 37 27.14 -2.95 -12.49
C ILE A 37 25.94 -3.21 -11.55
N MET A 38 26.05 -4.14 -10.61
CA MET A 38 24.99 -4.43 -9.64
C MET A 38 24.66 -3.23 -8.75
N SER A 39 25.68 -2.48 -8.33
CA SER A 39 25.50 -1.28 -7.53
C SER A 39 24.77 -0.19 -8.32
N ALA A 40 25.20 0.04 -9.57
CA ALA A 40 24.54 0.96 -10.49
C ALA A 40 23.09 0.53 -10.78
N ALA A 41 22.85 -0.76 -11.02
CA ALA A 41 21.52 -1.33 -11.24
C ALA A 41 20.62 -1.11 -10.01
N SER A 42 21.11 -1.39 -8.80
CA SER A 42 20.36 -1.14 -7.55
C SER A 42 19.94 0.32 -7.39
N LEU A 43 20.85 1.26 -7.70
CA LEU A 43 20.54 2.69 -7.65
C LEU A 43 19.49 3.07 -8.69
N ARG A 44 19.58 2.51 -9.90
CA ARG A 44 18.63 2.78 -10.98
C ARG A 44 17.25 2.20 -10.68
N ILE A 45 17.14 0.98 -10.16
CA ILE A 45 15.85 0.39 -9.73
C ILE A 45 15.18 1.29 -8.68
N ARG A 46 15.95 1.74 -7.67
CA ARG A 46 15.44 2.67 -6.65
C ARG A 46 15.01 4.01 -7.26
N GLY A 47 15.79 4.56 -8.17
CA GLY A 47 15.44 5.79 -8.88
C GLY A 47 14.17 5.66 -9.72
N ILE A 48 13.98 4.52 -10.41
CA ILE A 48 12.77 4.21 -11.18
C ILE A 48 11.55 4.10 -10.26
N ALA A 49 11.70 3.37 -9.15
CA ALA A 49 10.64 3.20 -8.15
C ALA A 49 10.15 4.54 -7.56
N GLN A 50 11.06 5.51 -7.41
CA GLN A 50 10.78 6.86 -6.92
C GLN A 50 10.32 7.84 -8.02
N GLY A 51 10.26 7.41 -9.29
CA GLY A 51 9.95 8.28 -10.44
C GLY A 51 11.05 9.29 -10.77
N LEU A 52 12.26 9.13 -10.22
CA LEU A 52 13.41 10.01 -10.46
C LEU A 52 14.17 9.64 -11.74
N VAL A 53 14.01 8.40 -12.22
CA VAL A 53 14.69 7.87 -13.40
C VAL A 53 13.67 7.22 -14.32
N GLU A 54 13.68 7.61 -15.60
CA GLU A 54 12.86 6.97 -16.62
C GLU A 54 13.51 5.64 -17.09
N PRO A 55 12.77 4.52 -17.11
CA PRO A 55 13.29 3.23 -17.54
C PRO A 55 13.50 3.18 -19.05
N LYS A 56 14.74 2.93 -19.48
CA LYS A 56 15.15 2.85 -20.88
C LYS A 56 15.34 1.41 -21.32
N GLU A 57 16.01 0.62 -20.49
CA GLU A 57 16.35 -0.77 -20.81
C GLU A 57 15.20 -1.73 -20.45
N ILE A 58 15.20 -2.93 -21.05
CA ILE A 58 14.13 -3.92 -20.81
C ILE A 58 14.07 -4.31 -19.34
N TRP A 59 15.22 -4.60 -18.73
CA TRP A 59 15.29 -4.99 -17.32
C TRP A 59 14.79 -3.87 -16.39
N GLU A 60 15.01 -2.60 -16.74
CA GLU A 60 14.52 -1.44 -16.01
C GLU A 60 13.00 -1.31 -16.06
N LYS A 61 12.43 -1.50 -17.25
CA LYS A 61 10.98 -1.51 -17.46
C LYS A 61 10.34 -2.64 -16.67
N THR A 62 10.94 -3.83 -16.70
CA THR A 62 10.49 -4.99 -15.93
C THR A 62 10.57 -4.73 -14.42
N ALA A 63 11.71 -4.28 -13.89
CA ALA A 63 11.85 -3.98 -12.46
C ALA A 63 10.90 -2.86 -12.01
N GLY A 64 10.72 -1.82 -12.81
CA GLY A 64 9.76 -0.75 -12.56
C GLY A 64 8.33 -1.26 -12.50
N PHE A 65 7.91 -2.07 -13.48
CA PHE A 65 6.58 -2.69 -13.50
C PHE A 65 6.35 -3.60 -12.28
N LEU A 66 7.30 -4.47 -11.95
CA LEU A 66 7.18 -5.38 -10.80
C LEU A 66 7.12 -4.61 -9.48
N THR A 67 7.92 -3.55 -9.33
CA THR A 67 7.88 -2.67 -8.16
C THR A 67 6.53 -1.96 -8.02
N LEU A 68 6.01 -1.40 -9.13
CA LEU A 68 4.72 -0.69 -9.13
C LEU A 68 3.53 -1.61 -8.88
N THR A 69 3.62 -2.88 -9.31
CA THR A 69 2.58 -3.89 -9.11
C THR A 69 2.76 -4.69 -7.82
N GLY A 70 3.77 -4.35 -7.01
CA GLY A 70 4.06 -5.03 -5.75
C GLY A 70 4.49 -6.49 -5.91
N GLN A 71 4.97 -6.88 -7.09
CA GLN A 71 5.42 -8.24 -7.35
C GLN A 71 6.88 -8.42 -6.91
N PRO A 72 7.20 -9.49 -6.16
CA PRO A 72 8.54 -9.73 -5.71
C PRO A 72 9.43 -10.21 -6.86
N PHE A 73 10.67 -9.72 -6.89
CA PHE A 73 11.62 -10.04 -7.94
C PHE A 73 13.05 -9.97 -7.47
N THR A 74 13.91 -10.71 -8.15
CA THR A 74 15.36 -10.61 -7.99
C THR A 74 15.99 -10.02 -9.25
N TYR A 75 17.22 -9.54 -9.12
CA TYR A 75 18.03 -9.17 -10.27
C TYR A 75 19.44 -9.72 -10.12
N SER A 76 20.05 -10.03 -11.25
CA SER A 76 21.41 -10.55 -11.35
C SER A 76 22.14 -9.83 -12.49
N VAL A 77 23.45 -10.04 -12.57
CA VAL A 77 24.26 -9.60 -13.71
C VAL A 77 24.90 -10.84 -14.30
N ASP A 78 24.74 -11.11 -15.58
CA ASP A 78 25.31 -12.32 -16.20
C ASP A 78 26.85 -12.22 -16.38
N GLN A 79 27.45 -13.20 -17.05
CA GLN A 79 28.89 -13.20 -17.36
C GLN A 79 29.28 -12.15 -18.42
N SER A 80 28.31 -11.65 -19.19
CA SER A 80 28.52 -10.63 -20.22
C SER A 80 28.34 -9.20 -19.70
N GLY A 81 27.95 -9.03 -18.43
CA GLY A 81 27.70 -7.75 -17.79
C GLY A 81 26.29 -7.21 -18.00
N GLN A 82 25.37 -8.03 -18.51
CA GLN A 82 23.97 -7.68 -18.71
C GLN A 82 23.16 -7.89 -17.44
N VAL A 83 22.30 -6.93 -17.12
CA VAL A 83 21.39 -7.03 -15.97
C VAL A 83 20.15 -7.82 -16.38
N GLU A 84 19.81 -8.83 -15.59
CA GLU A 84 18.59 -9.60 -15.74
C GLU A 84 17.69 -9.37 -14.53
N VAL A 85 16.39 -9.25 -14.78
CA VAL A 85 15.36 -9.11 -13.74
C VAL A 85 14.39 -10.26 -13.88
N GLN A 86 14.22 -11.00 -12.80
CA GLN A 86 13.45 -12.22 -12.78
C GLN A 86 12.32 -12.11 -11.73
N PRO A 87 11.04 -12.15 -12.15
CA PRO A 87 9.91 -12.28 -11.22
C PRO A 87 10.01 -13.58 -10.44
N GLN A 88 9.75 -13.54 -9.13
CA GLN A 88 9.77 -14.77 -8.32
C GLN A 88 8.59 -15.71 -8.61
N SER A 89 7.53 -15.20 -9.25
CA SER A 89 6.42 -16.02 -9.73
C SER A 89 6.84 -17.03 -10.82
N THR A 90 7.92 -16.74 -11.53
CA THR A 90 8.46 -17.57 -12.62
C THR A 90 9.73 -18.33 -12.24
N ASP A 91 10.15 -18.28 -10.97
CA ASP A 91 11.33 -19.01 -10.51
C ASP A 91 11.09 -20.52 -10.46
N ASP A 92 12.03 -21.29 -11.00
CA ASP A 92 12.01 -22.77 -10.96
C ASP A 92 12.12 -23.31 -9.51
N LEU A 93 12.61 -22.49 -8.57
CA LEU A 93 12.77 -22.85 -7.14
C LEU A 93 13.42 -24.24 -6.95
N SER A 94 14.25 -24.66 -7.91
CA SER A 94 14.78 -26.02 -7.97
C SER A 94 16.00 -26.23 -7.07
N PHE A 95 16.51 -25.13 -6.53
CA PHE A 95 17.60 -25.07 -5.55
C PHE A 95 17.13 -25.23 -4.10
N VAL A 96 15.83 -25.11 -3.82
CA VAL A 96 15.25 -25.36 -2.48
C VAL A 96 14.65 -26.76 -2.37
N THR A 97 14.56 -27.28 -1.13
CA THR A 97 13.95 -28.60 -0.88
C THR A 97 12.47 -28.61 -1.30
N PRO A 98 11.86 -29.78 -1.60
CA PRO A 98 10.45 -29.86 -1.99
C PRO A 98 9.49 -29.19 -1.00
N GLY A 99 9.73 -29.37 0.31
CA GLY A 99 8.93 -28.71 1.35
C GLY A 99 9.04 -27.19 1.31
N GLN A 100 10.27 -26.65 1.19
CA GLN A 100 10.52 -25.22 1.05
C GLN A 100 9.91 -24.65 -0.24
N ARG A 101 9.93 -25.40 -1.34
CA ARG A 101 9.28 -25.01 -2.60
C ARG A 101 7.78 -24.83 -2.42
N THR A 102 7.12 -25.78 -1.73
CA THR A 102 5.68 -25.66 -1.43
C THR A 102 5.38 -24.45 -0.55
N PHE A 103 6.20 -24.18 0.47
CA PHE A 103 6.03 -23.00 1.32
C PHE A 103 6.21 -21.69 0.56
N MET A 104 7.25 -21.57 -0.28
CA MET A 104 7.48 -20.37 -1.11
C MET A 104 6.33 -20.14 -2.09
N ARG A 105 5.84 -21.20 -2.76
CA ARG A 105 4.70 -21.08 -3.68
C ARG A 105 3.44 -20.59 -2.97
N LYS A 106 3.13 -21.15 -1.79
CA LYS A 106 2.00 -20.67 -0.98
C LYS A 106 2.17 -19.21 -0.53
N ALA A 107 3.39 -18.78 -0.22
CA ALA A 107 3.65 -17.38 0.14
C ALA A 107 3.45 -16.44 -1.07
N LEU A 108 3.91 -16.84 -2.25
CA LEU A 108 3.68 -16.09 -3.50
C LEU A 108 2.19 -16.03 -3.87
N GLU A 109 1.45 -17.13 -3.71
CA GLU A 109 -0.02 -17.15 -3.89
C GLU A 109 -0.72 -16.21 -2.89
N ARG A 110 -0.29 -16.24 -1.62
CA ARG A 110 -0.82 -15.37 -0.57
C ARG A 110 -0.48 -13.90 -0.78
N LEU A 111 0.59 -13.59 -1.53
CA LEU A 111 1.04 -12.23 -1.78
C LEU A 111 0.05 -11.43 -2.63
N ASP A 112 -0.72 -12.09 -3.51
CA ASP A 112 -1.82 -11.44 -4.22
C ASP A 112 -2.92 -10.95 -3.25
N GLU A 113 -3.24 -11.73 -2.22
CA GLU A 113 -4.20 -11.34 -1.19
C GLU A 113 -3.65 -10.20 -0.32
N VAL A 114 -2.33 -10.19 -0.03
CA VAL A 114 -1.65 -9.07 0.63
C VAL A 114 -1.74 -7.80 -0.21
N ARG A 115 -1.53 -7.89 -1.54
CA ARG A 115 -1.65 -6.74 -2.44
C ARG A 115 -3.07 -6.17 -2.45
N ILE A 116 -4.09 -7.03 -2.59
CA ILE A 116 -5.49 -6.60 -2.56
C ILE A 116 -5.84 -5.91 -1.23
N ALA A 117 -5.31 -6.44 -0.12
CA ALA A 117 -5.48 -5.82 1.19
C ALA A 117 -4.82 -4.43 1.27
N VAL A 118 -3.58 -4.28 0.79
CA VAL A 118 -2.89 -2.99 0.73
C VAL A 118 -3.65 -1.98 -0.14
N ASP A 119 -4.11 -2.40 -1.31
CA ASP A 119 -4.90 -1.56 -2.22
C ASP A 119 -6.21 -1.10 -1.55
N THR A 120 -6.89 -2.02 -0.85
CA THR A 120 -8.12 -1.70 -0.11
C THR A 120 -7.86 -0.67 0.98
N VAL A 121 -6.82 -0.86 1.78
CA VAL A 121 -6.45 0.07 2.86
C VAL A 121 -6.06 1.44 2.30
N ASN A 122 -5.27 1.48 1.23
CA ASN A 122 -4.87 2.72 0.58
C ASN A 122 -6.07 3.45 -0.03
N THR A 123 -6.98 2.74 -0.71
CA THR A 123 -8.20 3.33 -1.25
C THR A 123 -9.08 3.90 -0.14
N LYS A 124 -9.31 3.16 0.96
CA LYS A 124 -10.05 3.69 2.13
C LYS A 124 -9.40 4.95 2.68
N ALA A 125 -8.08 4.95 2.84
CA ALA A 125 -7.33 6.09 3.36
C ALA A 125 -7.44 7.31 2.44
N ASN A 126 -7.34 7.12 1.12
CA ASN A 126 -7.47 8.20 0.14
C ASN A 126 -8.88 8.81 0.18
N LEU A 127 -9.93 7.99 0.14
CA LEU A 127 -11.32 8.45 0.22
C LEU A 127 -11.62 9.17 1.55
N ARG A 128 -11.05 8.69 2.66
CA ARG A 128 -11.13 9.37 3.97
C ARG A 128 -10.43 10.73 3.94
N ASN A 129 -9.28 10.83 3.28
CA ASN A 129 -8.54 12.08 3.13
C ASN A 129 -9.30 13.08 2.26
N GLU A 130 -9.98 12.62 1.19
CA GLU A 130 -10.83 13.48 0.36
C GLU A 130 -11.98 14.10 1.17
N LEU A 131 -12.71 13.29 1.94
CA LEU A 131 -13.76 13.81 2.83
C LEU A 131 -13.20 14.77 3.88
N SER A 132 -12.04 14.46 4.47
CA SER A 132 -11.37 15.35 5.43
C SER A 132 -10.92 16.67 4.77
N GLY A 133 -10.47 16.61 3.52
CA GLY A 133 -10.15 17.77 2.69
C GLY A 133 -11.39 18.63 2.42
N ALA A 134 -12.52 18.00 2.08
CA ALA A 134 -13.79 18.68 1.85
C ALA A 134 -14.26 19.47 3.09
N VAL A 135 -14.02 18.96 4.30
CA VAL A 135 -14.32 19.71 5.54
C VAL A 135 -13.48 20.98 5.66
N SER A 136 -12.19 20.90 5.34
CA SER A 136 -11.32 22.08 5.34
C SER A 136 -11.79 23.08 4.29
N ARG A 137 -12.18 22.58 3.11
CA ARG A 137 -12.70 23.39 2.02
C ARG A 137 -14.03 24.07 2.36
N ILE A 138 -14.94 23.39 3.06
CA ILE A 138 -16.19 24.00 3.54
C ILE A 138 -15.93 25.21 4.43
N LYS A 139 -14.96 25.11 5.36
CA LYS A 139 -14.61 26.22 6.25
C LYS A 139 -14.11 27.43 5.45
N GLU A 140 -13.33 27.20 4.39
CA GLU A 140 -12.90 28.27 3.48
C GLU A 140 -14.06 28.90 2.70
N LEU A 141 -14.99 28.09 2.20
CA LEU A 141 -16.19 28.57 1.50
C LEU A 141 -17.07 29.45 2.41
N GLN A 142 -17.17 29.11 3.69
CA GLN A 142 -17.88 29.91 4.70
C GLN A 142 -17.18 31.26 4.97
N GLN A 143 -15.86 31.34 4.77
CA GLN A 143 -15.03 32.54 4.99
C GLN A 143 -14.75 33.34 3.71
N PHE A 144 -15.66 33.33 2.72
CA PHE A 144 -15.59 34.11 1.46
C PHE A 144 -14.80 33.50 0.29
N SER A 145 -14.44 32.21 0.31
CA SER A 145 -13.86 31.58 -0.89
C SER A 145 -14.93 31.28 -1.95
N PRO A 146 -14.68 31.58 -3.24
CA PRO A 146 -15.61 31.21 -4.31
C PRO A 146 -15.59 29.68 -4.55
N PRO A 147 -16.75 29.07 -4.88
CA PRO A 147 -16.81 27.66 -5.23
C PRO A 147 -16.12 27.39 -6.57
N GLN A 148 -15.26 26.37 -6.60
CA GLN A 148 -14.47 25.97 -7.76
C GLN A 148 -15.03 24.70 -8.41
N GLU A 149 -15.27 23.68 -7.59
CA GLU A 149 -15.77 22.38 -8.04
C GLU A 149 -17.31 22.33 -8.06
N GLN A 150 -17.88 21.35 -8.77
CA GLN A 150 -19.33 21.20 -8.89
C GLN A 150 -19.99 20.95 -7.52
N TRP A 151 -19.42 20.06 -6.71
CA TRP A 151 -19.95 19.76 -5.38
C TRP A 151 -19.94 21.00 -4.46
N GLU A 152 -19.00 21.93 -4.62
CA GLU A 152 -18.94 23.18 -3.85
C GLU A 152 -20.07 24.15 -4.24
N ARG A 153 -20.42 24.19 -5.53
CA ARG A 153 -21.54 25.00 -6.05
C ARG A 153 -22.86 24.44 -5.52
N ASP A 154 -23.02 23.12 -5.59
CA ASP A 154 -24.22 22.43 -5.11
C ASP A 154 -24.35 22.56 -3.59
N TYR A 155 -23.26 22.37 -2.84
CA TYR A 155 -23.21 22.62 -1.41
C TYR A 155 -23.68 24.03 -1.05
N ASN A 156 -23.12 25.04 -1.71
CA ASN A 156 -23.51 26.43 -1.48
C ASN A 156 -24.96 26.71 -1.88
N LEU A 157 -25.46 26.11 -2.94
CA LEU A 157 -26.85 26.22 -3.36
C LEU A 157 -27.78 25.66 -2.27
N TYR A 158 -27.58 24.41 -1.85
CA TYR A 158 -28.44 23.76 -0.87
C TYR A 158 -28.39 24.46 0.50
N ARG A 159 -27.19 24.87 0.93
CA ARG A 159 -27.03 25.69 2.14
C ARG A 159 -27.80 27.01 2.05
N LYS A 160 -27.69 27.75 0.93
CA LYS A 160 -28.43 29.01 0.73
C LYS A 160 -29.94 28.82 0.68
N LEU A 161 -30.42 27.67 0.20
CA LEU A 161 -31.83 27.30 0.24
C LEU A 161 -32.29 26.84 1.65
N GLY A 162 -31.37 26.74 2.61
CA GLY A 162 -31.65 26.26 3.96
C GLY A 162 -32.02 24.77 4.01
N GLN A 163 -31.54 23.99 3.05
CA GLN A 163 -31.81 22.55 2.93
C GLN A 163 -30.71 21.74 3.63
N PRO A 164 -31.05 20.56 4.21
CA PRO A 164 -30.05 19.65 4.73
C PRO A 164 -29.14 19.14 3.61
N VAL A 165 -27.84 19.44 3.73
CA VAL A 165 -26.81 19.07 2.77
C VAL A 165 -25.67 18.33 3.46
N MET A 166 -25.43 17.11 2.99
CA MET A 166 -24.30 16.29 3.42
C MET A 166 -23.26 16.22 2.30
N ILE A 167 -21.97 16.36 2.63
CA ILE A 167 -20.91 15.97 1.71
C ILE A 167 -20.66 14.47 1.84
N GLY A 168 -20.70 13.78 0.71
CA GLY A 168 -20.37 12.36 0.60
C GLY A 168 -19.53 12.08 -0.63
N LEU A 169 -19.47 10.79 -0.99
CA LEU A 169 -18.75 10.30 -2.16
C LEU A 169 -19.73 9.66 -3.14
N THR A 170 -19.46 9.76 -4.44
CA THR A 170 -20.12 8.97 -5.47
C THR A 170 -19.65 7.51 -5.44
N ALA A 171 -20.29 6.62 -6.20
CA ALA A 171 -19.80 5.25 -6.39
C ALA A 171 -18.39 5.19 -7.03
N GLY A 172 -18.00 6.24 -7.76
CA GLY A 172 -16.66 6.39 -8.32
C GLY A 172 -15.63 6.99 -7.34
N GLY A 173 -16.05 7.33 -6.13
CA GLY A 173 -15.19 7.95 -5.12
C GLY A 173 -15.04 9.46 -5.24
N GLU A 174 -15.85 10.15 -6.06
CA GLU A 174 -15.76 11.61 -6.21
C GLU A 174 -16.60 12.34 -5.16
N LEU A 175 -16.16 13.51 -4.70
CA LEU A 175 -16.94 14.34 -3.78
C LEU A 175 -18.28 14.79 -4.38
N LYS A 176 -19.34 14.73 -3.57
CA LYS A 176 -20.68 15.17 -3.95
C LYS A 176 -21.39 15.83 -2.78
N ALA A 177 -22.06 16.95 -3.05
CA ALA A 177 -23.06 17.51 -2.14
C ALA A 177 -24.39 16.81 -2.35
N ILE A 178 -24.95 16.25 -1.28
CA ILE A 178 -26.18 15.47 -1.27
C ILE A 178 -27.27 16.29 -0.63
N ASP A 179 -28.24 16.74 -1.43
CA ASP A 179 -29.50 17.27 -0.93
C ASP A 179 -30.33 16.13 -0.32
N GLN A 180 -30.43 16.12 1.01
CA GLN A 180 -31.11 15.07 1.73
C GLN A 180 -32.65 15.16 1.62
N LEU A 181 -33.22 16.27 1.16
CA LEU A 181 -34.68 16.38 0.92
C LEU A 181 -35.13 15.61 -0.33
N ASN A 182 -34.19 15.29 -1.22
CA ASN A 182 -34.43 14.56 -2.46
C ASN A 182 -33.53 13.31 -2.58
N SER A 183 -32.91 12.87 -1.48
CA SER A 183 -32.09 11.67 -1.41
C SER A 183 -32.89 10.43 -1.01
N ASN A 184 -32.44 9.26 -1.44
CA ASN A 184 -32.91 7.96 -0.97
C ASN A 184 -32.03 7.36 0.15
N PHE A 185 -30.94 8.04 0.53
CA PHE A 185 -30.02 7.63 1.60
C PHE A 185 -29.31 6.29 1.35
N ASP A 186 -29.05 5.91 0.09
CA ASP A 186 -28.37 4.64 -0.25
C ASP A 186 -26.95 4.51 0.34
N TYR A 187 -26.32 5.62 0.69
CA TYR A 187 -25.02 5.67 1.36
C TYR A 187 -25.08 5.29 2.85
N VAL A 188 -26.27 5.15 3.43
CA VAL A 188 -26.48 4.68 4.80
C VAL A 188 -26.62 3.16 4.78
N GLU A 189 -25.64 2.45 5.32
CA GLU A 189 -25.57 0.99 5.27
C GLU A 189 -26.71 0.32 6.06
N ASP A 190 -27.00 0.83 7.25
CA ASP A 190 -28.05 0.31 8.13
C ASP A 190 -29.44 0.64 7.55
N PRO A 191 -30.24 -0.38 7.14
CA PRO A 191 -31.56 -0.17 6.56
C PRO A 191 -32.54 0.53 7.52
N THR A 192 -32.43 0.27 8.83
CA THR A 192 -33.29 0.90 9.83
C THR A 192 -32.98 2.38 9.94
N LYS A 193 -31.70 2.76 10.00
CA LYS A 193 -31.30 4.18 9.98
C LYS A 193 -31.71 4.87 8.68
N ARG A 194 -31.59 4.17 7.55
CA ARG A 194 -32.03 4.67 6.24
C ARG A 194 -33.52 5.00 6.22
N GLU A 195 -34.36 4.11 6.73
CA GLU A 195 -35.82 4.33 6.81
C GLU A 195 -36.16 5.53 7.72
N ILE A 196 -35.50 5.64 8.88
CA ILE A 196 -35.66 6.79 9.79
C ILE A 196 -35.33 8.09 9.07
N LEU A 197 -34.21 8.15 8.35
CA LEU A 197 -33.80 9.35 7.60
C LEU A 197 -34.73 9.69 6.44
N GLN A 198 -35.26 8.69 5.73
CA GLN A 198 -36.25 8.91 4.67
C GLN A 198 -37.54 9.52 5.23
N ASN A 199 -38.00 9.04 6.38
CA ASN A 199 -39.17 9.59 7.06
C ASN A 199 -38.90 11.00 7.60
N ALA A 200 -37.75 11.23 8.23
CA ALA A 200 -37.32 12.55 8.72
C ALA A 200 -37.18 13.57 7.58
N SER A 201 -36.62 13.16 6.43
CA SER A 201 -36.50 13.99 5.23
C SER A 201 -37.87 14.42 4.70
N ARG A 202 -38.81 13.48 4.59
CA ARG A 202 -40.20 13.79 4.18
C ARG A 202 -40.87 14.74 5.17
N ASP A 203 -40.66 14.53 6.47
CA ASP A 203 -41.26 15.36 7.50
C ASP A 203 -40.70 16.79 7.49
N LEU A 204 -39.38 16.91 7.42
CA LEU A 204 -38.69 18.19 7.32
C LEU A 204 -39.12 18.93 6.04
N LYS A 205 -39.29 18.25 4.91
CA LYS A 205 -39.78 18.86 3.66
C LYS A 205 -41.16 19.50 3.84
N ASN A 206 -42.06 18.87 4.59
CA ASN A 206 -43.37 19.43 4.92
C ASN A 206 -43.29 20.60 5.90
N ILE A 207 -42.35 20.57 6.84
CA ILE A 207 -42.11 21.67 7.78
C ILE A 207 -41.53 22.89 7.04
N LEU A 208 -40.53 22.67 6.19
CA LEU A 208 -39.87 23.73 5.43
C LEU A 208 -40.79 24.41 4.41
N SER A 209 -41.81 23.70 3.91
CA SER A 209 -42.85 24.25 3.01
C SER A 209 -44.03 24.89 3.75
N GLY A 210 -44.07 24.80 5.08
CA GLY A 210 -45.18 25.30 5.90
C GLY A 210 -46.42 24.40 5.93
N ALA A 211 -46.35 23.21 5.33
CA ALA A 211 -47.44 22.22 5.35
C ALA A 211 -47.59 21.52 6.72
N LYS A 212 -46.53 21.53 7.55
CA LYS A 212 -46.52 20.97 8.91
C LYS A 212 -45.80 21.93 9.88
N SER A 213 -46.20 21.91 11.15
CA SER A 213 -45.48 22.63 12.22
C SER A 213 -44.36 21.77 12.81
N ALA A 214 -43.26 22.41 13.26
CA ALA A 214 -42.19 21.74 13.99
C ALA A 214 -42.65 21.36 15.40
N THR A 215 -42.40 20.11 15.81
CA THR A 215 -42.83 19.57 17.11
C THR A 215 -41.73 18.82 17.88
N GLU A 216 -40.54 18.64 17.29
CA GLU A 216 -39.47 17.82 17.85
C GLU A 216 -38.18 18.64 17.92
N ASN A 217 -37.29 18.31 18.85
CA ASN A 217 -36.07 19.10 19.08
C ASN A 217 -35.21 19.25 17.82
N TRP A 218 -35.05 18.19 17.04
CA TRP A 218 -34.27 18.22 15.80
C TRP A 218 -34.94 19.08 14.71
N HIS A 219 -36.28 19.19 14.70
CA HIS A 219 -36.98 20.12 13.80
C HIS A 219 -36.56 21.56 14.07
N TYR A 220 -36.56 21.96 15.35
CA TYR A 220 -36.15 23.31 15.74
C TYR A 220 -34.67 23.56 15.45
N ALA A 221 -33.81 22.56 15.64
CA ALA A 221 -32.40 22.65 15.27
C ALA A 221 -32.20 22.85 13.75
N ALA A 222 -32.92 22.11 12.91
CA ALA A 222 -32.86 22.27 11.46
C ALA A 222 -33.36 23.65 11.00
N LEU A 223 -34.48 24.11 11.58
CA LEU A 223 -35.00 25.45 11.31
C LEU A 223 -34.05 26.56 11.76
N GLY A 224 -33.38 26.38 12.92
CA GLY A 224 -32.34 27.29 13.41
C GLY A 224 -31.20 27.46 12.41
N ASN A 225 -30.59 26.35 11.98
CA ASN A 225 -29.50 26.38 10.98
C ASN A 225 -29.97 27.02 9.66
N LYS A 226 -31.20 26.74 9.20
CA LYS A 226 -31.78 27.41 8.03
C LYS A 226 -31.86 28.93 8.20
N VAL A 227 -32.33 29.42 9.35
CA VAL A 227 -32.48 30.86 9.62
C VAL A 227 -31.12 31.55 9.73
N GLU A 228 -30.14 30.88 10.35
CA GLU A 228 -28.76 31.36 10.50
C GLU A 228 -27.97 31.31 9.17
N GLY A 229 -28.44 30.54 8.19
CA GLY A 229 -27.73 30.30 6.93
C GLY A 229 -26.56 29.33 7.06
N ASP A 230 -26.53 28.56 8.15
CA ASP A 230 -25.54 27.55 8.45
C ASP A 230 -25.81 26.25 7.70
N ASP A 231 -24.74 25.48 7.42
CA ASP A 231 -24.90 24.16 6.86
C ASP A 231 -25.35 23.17 7.94
N TYR A 232 -26.16 22.22 7.53
CA TYR A 232 -26.57 21.12 8.37
C TYR A 232 -26.98 19.92 7.53
N TYR A 233 -27.04 18.76 8.14
CA TYR A 233 -27.65 17.56 7.58
C TYR A 233 -28.27 16.71 8.68
N LEU A 234 -29.16 15.80 8.28
CA LEU A 234 -29.82 14.83 9.14
C LEU A 234 -28.94 13.58 9.27
N ASP A 235 -28.76 13.13 10.50
CA ASP A 235 -28.09 11.88 10.86
C ASP A 235 -28.94 11.10 11.87
N VAL A 236 -28.61 9.83 12.11
CA VAL A 236 -29.23 8.98 13.11
C VAL A 236 -28.19 8.52 14.11
N ASP A 237 -28.37 8.90 15.36
CA ASP A 237 -27.42 8.63 16.43
C ASP A 237 -27.39 7.14 16.86
N GLN A 238 -26.75 6.85 17.98
CA GLN A 238 -26.63 5.48 18.50
C GLN A 238 -27.94 4.96 19.12
N ASN A 239 -28.87 5.84 19.47
CA ASN A 239 -30.18 5.52 20.04
C ASN A 239 -31.27 5.43 18.98
N ASN A 240 -30.91 5.50 17.70
CA ASN A 240 -31.82 5.60 16.57
C ASN A 240 -32.69 6.87 16.57
N GLU A 241 -32.19 7.95 17.15
CA GLU A 241 -32.86 9.26 17.12
C GLU A 241 -32.32 10.13 15.99
N VAL A 242 -33.21 10.90 15.36
CA VAL A 242 -32.85 11.88 14.34
C VAL A 242 -32.13 13.04 15.02
N VAL A 243 -30.96 13.38 14.49
CA VAL A 243 -30.15 14.49 14.96
C VAL A 243 -29.73 15.37 13.79
N VAL A 244 -29.49 16.64 14.08
CA VAL A 244 -28.95 17.61 13.12
C VAL A 244 -27.45 17.78 13.41
N ARG A 245 -26.63 17.65 12.37
CA ARG A 245 -25.17 17.78 12.45
C ARG A 245 -24.66 18.72 11.37
N ARG A 246 -23.45 19.26 11.55
CA ARG A 246 -22.73 20.02 10.52
C ARG A 246 -21.69 19.15 9.84
N ASN A 247 -21.39 19.44 8.58
CA ASN A 247 -20.35 18.69 7.85
C ASN A 247 -18.98 18.80 8.52
N THR A 248 -18.78 19.87 9.29
CA THR A 248 -17.52 20.19 9.99
C THR A 248 -17.43 19.62 11.40
N ASP A 249 -18.51 18.99 11.91
CA ASP A 249 -18.55 18.41 13.24
C ASP A 249 -17.71 17.13 13.32
N ARG A 250 -16.92 17.00 14.38
CA ARG A 250 -16.20 15.77 14.71
C ARG A 250 -17.06 14.84 15.54
N ARG A 251 -16.89 13.52 15.35
CA ARG A 251 -17.51 12.52 16.24
C ARG A 251 -16.90 12.65 17.64
N SER A 252 -17.73 12.76 18.68
CA SER A 252 -17.28 12.72 20.07
C SER A 252 -16.65 11.36 20.39
N VAL A 253 -15.44 11.39 20.95
CA VAL A 253 -14.69 10.19 21.35
C VAL A 253 -15.24 9.63 22.65
N SER A 254 -15.39 8.31 22.75
CA SER A 254 -15.57 7.64 24.03
C SER A 254 -14.41 7.99 24.97
N THR A 255 -14.71 8.48 26.17
CA THR A 255 -13.74 9.00 27.15
C THR A 255 -12.82 7.95 27.77
N THR A 256 -12.86 6.68 27.31
CA THR A 256 -12.22 5.54 27.98
C THR A 256 -11.01 4.96 27.24
N GLN A 257 -10.50 5.55 26.16
CA GLN A 257 -9.32 5.00 25.45
C GLN A 257 -8.17 6.00 25.20
N PRO A 258 -6.89 5.61 25.35
CA PRO A 258 -5.71 6.48 25.10
C PRO A 258 -5.53 6.89 23.64
N ALA A 259 -5.02 8.11 23.43
CA ALA A 259 -4.96 8.82 22.14
C ALA A 259 -4.16 8.14 21.01
N TYR A 260 -3.22 7.24 21.30
CA TYR A 260 -2.43 6.56 20.26
C TYR A 260 -3.13 5.32 19.67
N GLN A 261 -4.24 4.87 20.28
CA GLN A 261 -5.10 3.80 19.73
C GLN A 261 -6.25 4.38 18.87
N GLN A 262 -6.30 5.71 18.71
CA GLN A 262 -7.40 6.47 18.13
C GLN A 262 -7.15 6.95 16.69
N SER A 263 -6.57 6.12 15.83
CA SER A 263 -6.32 6.46 14.41
C SER A 263 -7.59 6.75 13.56
N GLY A 264 -8.78 6.76 14.17
CA GLY A 264 -10.06 7.20 13.59
C GLY A 264 -11.01 7.92 14.58
N ALA A 265 -10.55 8.33 15.77
CA ALA A 265 -11.43 9.00 16.74
C ALA A 265 -11.56 10.52 16.56
N ALA A 266 -10.79 11.11 15.64
CA ALA A 266 -10.93 12.51 15.24
C ALA A 266 -11.71 12.69 13.92
N ASP A 267 -12.31 11.59 13.41
CA ASP A 267 -13.01 11.59 12.13
C ASP A 267 -14.26 12.47 12.19
N TYR A 268 -14.51 13.19 11.09
CA TYR A 268 -15.71 13.99 10.91
C TYR A 268 -16.94 13.09 10.74
N HIS A 269 -18.11 13.58 11.15
CA HIS A 269 -19.34 12.80 11.02
C HIS A 269 -19.66 12.42 9.57
N ILE A 270 -19.16 13.17 8.58
CA ILE A 270 -19.32 12.86 7.16
C ILE A 270 -18.55 11.62 6.69
N ILE A 271 -17.58 11.13 7.47
CA ILE A 271 -16.82 9.92 7.15
C ILE A 271 -17.70 8.70 7.50
N PRO A 272 -18.12 7.89 6.49
CA PRO A 272 -18.90 6.67 6.71
C PRO A 272 -18.12 5.62 7.49
N GLU A 273 -18.83 4.71 8.16
CA GLU A 273 -18.22 3.72 9.06
C GLU A 273 -17.24 2.78 8.34
N PHE A 274 -17.57 2.32 7.12
CA PHE A 274 -16.71 1.41 6.35
C PHE A 274 -15.39 2.02 5.86
N LEU A 275 -15.28 3.36 5.80
CA LEU A 275 -14.05 4.07 5.46
C LEU A 275 -13.16 4.34 6.67
N LYS A 276 -13.68 4.13 7.88
CA LYS A 276 -12.88 4.32 9.09
C LYS A 276 -11.86 3.21 9.21
N ALA A 277 -10.72 3.56 9.80
CA ALA A 277 -9.73 2.58 10.19
C ALA A 277 -10.33 1.66 11.26
N THR A 278 -10.51 0.38 10.92
CA THR A 278 -11.00 -0.64 11.84
C THR A 278 -9.85 -1.44 12.43
N ARG A 279 -10.11 -2.14 13.54
CA ARG A 279 -9.17 -3.15 14.08
C ARG A 279 -8.98 -4.31 13.11
N GLU A 280 -9.96 -4.58 12.25
CA GLU A 280 -9.88 -5.60 11.21
C GLU A 280 -8.86 -5.22 10.14
N ASP A 281 -8.79 -3.94 9.76
CA ASP A 281 -7.77 -3.42 8.84
C ASP A 281 -6.33 -3.63 9.39
N GLN A 282 -6.16 -3.63 10.72
CA GLN A 282 -4.87 -3.89 11.39
C GLN A 282 -4.50 -5.38 11.45
N ASN A 283 -5.49 -6.27 11.36
CA ASN A 283 -5.32 -7.71 11.49
C ASN A 283 -5.33 -8.46 10.15
N ILE A 284 -5.35 -7.75 9.01
CA ILE A 284 -5.39 -8.39 7.69
C ILE A 284 -4.10 -9.22 7.44
N PHE A 285 -2.97 -8.76 8.00
CA PHE A 285 -1.67 -9.43 7.89
C PHE A 285 -1.42 -10.30 9.12
N LYS A 286 -1.53 -11.62 8.93
CA LYS A 286 -1.47 -12.62 10.01
C LYS A 286 -0.04 -13.03 10.35
N ALA A 287 0.86 -12.98 9.36
CA ALA A 287 2.26 -13.30 9.53
C ALA A 287 3.15 -12.05 9.41
N ASP A 288 4.31 -12.06 10.07
CA ASP A 288 5.26 -10.94 10.02
C ASP A 288 5.73 -10.61 8.60
N TRP A 289 5.95 -11.64 7.78
CA TRP A 289 6.38 -11.45 6.40
C TRP A 289 5.28 -10.79 5.55
N GLU A 290 3.99 -11.01 5.84
CA GLU A 290 2.89 -10.35 5.14
C GLU A 290 2.89 -8.84 5.44
N ARG A 291 3.16 -8.46 6.70
CA ARG A 291 3.30 -7.04 7.10
C ARG A 291 4.47 -6.38 6.40
N GLN A 292 5.63 -7.03 6.40
CA GLN A 292 6.82 -6.50 5.72
C GLN A 292 6.60 -6.36 4.21
N ALA A 293 5.96 -7.35 3.57
CA ALA A 293 5.62 -7.28 2.16
C ALA A 293 4.65 -6.12 1.90
N ALA A 294 3.62 -5.96 2.75
CA ALA A 294 2.68 -4.87 2.66
C ALA A 294 3.36 -3.49 2.75
N GLU A 295 4.32 -3.32 3.67
CA GLU A 295 5.12 -2.09 3.78
C GLU A 295 5.90 -1.82 2.49
N HIS A 296 6.53 -2.84 1.90
CA HIS A 296 7.27 -2.68 0.65
C HIS A 296 6.35 -2.31 -0.52
N ILE A 297 5.18 -2.96 -0.64
CA ILE A 297 4.15 -2.68 -1.65
C ILE A 297 3.63 -1.25 -1.49
N GLN A 298 3.26 -0.85 -0.27
CA GLN A 298 2.72 0.48 0.02
C GLN A 298 3.74 1.58 -0.30
N ASN A 299 5.00 1.36 0.05
CA ASN A 299 6.08 2.31 -0.20
C ASN A 299 6.65 2.23 -1.63
N LYS A 300 6.10 1.34 -2.49
CA LYS A 300 6.60 1.07 -3.84
C LYS A 300 8.11 0.82 -3.86
N THR A 301 8.58 0.00 -2.92
CA THR A 301 10.01 -0.34 -2.80
C THR A 301 10.25 -1.76 -3.30
N PRO A 302 11.34 -2.02 -4.04
CA PRO A 302 11.60 -3.32 -4.62
C PRO A 302 11.97 -4.33 -3.53
N PHE A 303 11.41 -5.54 -3.61
CA PHE A 303 11.61 -6.58 -2.61
C PHE A 303 11.54 -7.99 -3.22
N HIS A 304 11.97 -8.98 -2.45
CA HIS A 304 11.80 -10.40 -2.74
C HIS A 304 11.54 -11.19 -1.45
N LEU A 305 11.03 -12.41 -1.61
CA LEU A 305 10.86 -13.39 -0.56
C LEU A 305 12.08 -14.32 -0.50
N GLU A 306 12.58 -14.59 0.70
CA GLU A 306 13.65 -15.56 0.97
C GLU A 306 13.17 -16.57 2.02
N ILE A 307 13.70 -17.79 1.99
CA ILE A 307 13.51 -18.77 3.08
C ILE A 307 14.73 -18.76 3.99
N VAL A 308 14.54 -18.40 5.26
CA VAL A 308 15.56 -18.41 6.31
C VAL A 308 15.08 -19.28 7.46
N GLY A 309 15.86 -20.31 7.81
CA GLY A 309 15.53 -21.20 8.93
C GLY A 309 14.18 -21.93 8.80
N GLY A 310 13.65 -22.08 7.57
CA GLY A 310 12.34 -22.69 7.32
C GLY A 310 11.17 -21.70 7.31
N PHE A 311 11.41 -20.40 7.51
CA PHE A 311 10.40 -19.35 7.48
C PHE A 311 10.59 -18.45 6.27
N VAL A 312 9.49 -17.93 5.74
CA VAL A 312 9.52 -16.89 4.71
C VAL A 312 9.85 -15.56 5.38
N THR A 313 10.80 -14.84 4.81
CA THR A 313 11.15 -13.47 5.18
C THR A 313 11.09 -12.59 3.94
N VAL A 314 10.80 -11.31 4.16
CA VAL A 314 10.89 -10.29 3.11
C VAL A 314 12.27 -9.64 3.17
N ARG A 315 12.84 -9.34 2.01
CA ARG A 315 14.06 -8.54 1.89
C ARG A 315 13.91 -7.50 0.80
N ALA A 316 14.55 -6.37 1.00
CA ALA A 316 14.75 -5.40 -0.06
C ALA A 316 15.53 -6.03 -1.21
N THR A 317 15.15 -5.69 -2.44
CA THR A 317 15.90 -6.06 -3.64
C THR A 317 16.92 -4.96 -3.92
N ASP A 318 18.13 -5.19 -3.42
CA ASP A 318 19.24 -4.25 -3.44
C ASP A 318 20.57 -4.92 -3.82
N TYR A 319 21.65 -4.13 -3.83
CA TYR A 319 23.00 -4.64 -4.12
C TYR A 319 23.42 -5.79 -3.21
N THR A 320 23.07 -5.73 -1.92
CA THR A 320 23.48 -6.74 -0.93
C THR A 320 22.78 -8.07 -1.19
N SER A 321 21.49 -8.03 -1.50
CA SER A 321 20.73 -9.22 -1.86
C SER A 321 21.18 -9.80 -3.20
N ALA A 322 21.38 -8.96 -4.22
CA ALA A 322 21.82 -9.41 -5.54
C ALA A 322 23.22 -10.03 -5.48
N ARG A 323 24.14 -9.41 -4.73
CA ARG A 323 25.49 -9.96 -4.51
C ARG A 323 25.44 -11.31 -3.79
N ARG A 324 24.55 -11.49 -2.82
CA ARG A 324 24.38 -12.78 -2.13
C ARG A 324 23.94 -13.86 -3.12
N GLN A 325 22.95 -13.55 -3.96
CA GLN A 325 22.46 -14.48 -4.98
C GLN A 325 23.55 -14.80 -6.00
N ASP A 326 24.30 -13.80 -6.45
CA ASP A 326 25.42 -14.00 -7.36
C ASP A 326 26.52 -14.91 -6.77
N LEU A 327 26.87 -14.74 -5.48
CA LEU A 327 27.81 -15.63 -4.80
C LEU A 327 27.29 -17.06 -4.69
N LEU A 328 25.97 -17.22 -4.51
CA LEU A 328 25.32 -18.53 -4.46
C LEU A 328 25.28 -19.19 -5.83
N ASP A 329 25.14 -18.44 -6.92
CA ASP A 329 25.14 -18.95 -8.30
C ASP A 329 26.55 -19.25 -8.79
N PHE A 330 27.55 -18.41 -8.46
CA PHE A 330 28.94 -18.60 -8.88
C PHE A 330 29.63 -19.79 -8.20
N THR A 331 29.20 -20.15 -6.98
CA THR A 331 29.76 -21.30 -6.23
C THR A 331 29.01 -22.61 -6.44
N SER A 332 28.20 -22.69 -7.50
CA SER A 332 27.26 -23.77 -7.76
C SER A 332 27.10 -23.97 -9.28
N GLY A 333 27.70 -24.99 -9.87
CA GLY A 333 27.01 -26.28 -10.00
C GLY A 333 26.55 -26.89 -8.69
N ARG A 334 25.51 -26.30 -8.08
CA ARG A 334 24.83 -26.66 -6.82
C ARG A 334 25.73 -27.05 -5.62
N THR A 335 25.88 -26.05 -4.73
CA THR A 335 26.09 -26.14 -3.27
C THR A 335 27.49 -26.46 -2.71
N LYS A 336 27.99 -25.57 -1.80
CA LYS A 336 28.41 -25.83 -0.39
C LYS A 336 29.48 -24.88 0.18
N VAL A 337 30.04 -23.95 -0.60
CA VAL A 337 31.10 -23.05 -0.09
C VAL A 337 30.58 -21.71 0.47
N ALA A 338 29.42 -21.22 0.01
CA ALA A 338 28.89 -19.91 0.41
C ALA A 338 28.48 -19.80 1.90
N GLN A 339 28.20 -20.91 2.59
CA GLN A 339 27.79 -20.88 4.00
C GLN A 339 28.92 -20.40 4.94
N ALA A 340 30.19 -20.56 4.56
CA ALA A 340 31.32 -20.12 5.39
C ALA A 340 31.60 -18.62 5.29
N THR A 341 31.37 -18.00 4.12
CA THR A 341 31.58 -16.55 3.92
C THR A 341 30.40 -15.72 4.39
N ILE A 342 29.17 -16.25 4.33
CA ILE A 342 27.98 -15.55 4.84
C ILE A 342 28.01 -15.41 6.36
N ASN A 343 28.59 -16.36 7.09
CA ASN A 343 28.77 -16.28 8.55
C ASN A 343 29.88 -15.29 8.98
N LEU A 344 30.66 -14.73 8.05
CA LEU A 344 31.70 -13.72 8.32
C LEU A 344 31.23 -12.29 8.06
N LEU A 345 30.01 -12.11 7.53
CA LEU A 345 29.42 -10.80 7.20
C LEU A 345 28.18 -10.45 8.06
N THR A 346 27.86 -11.27 9.07
CA THR A 346 26.91 -10.94 10.15
C THR A 346 27.64 -10.36 11.34
#